data_AF-A0A1V8REL4-F1
#
_entry.id   AF-A0A1V8REL4-F1
#
_cell.length_a   1.000
_cell.length_b   1.000
_cell.length_c   1.000
_cell.angle_alpha   90.00
_cell.angle_beta   90.00
_cell.angle_gamma   90.00
#
_symmetry.space_group_name_H-M   'P 1'
#
loop_
_entity.id
_entity.type
_entity.pdbx_description
1 polymer ?
#
loop_
_entity_poly.entity_id
_entity_poly.type
_entity_poly.pdbx_seq_one_letter_code
_entity_poly.pdbx_strand_id
1 'polypeptide(L)'
;MNGKVQEAIDWRTAKPTELDGARCILMTQTGTIIDGRLKASPPRDGYQATRFTLDDAEQNLKGMRILSISPKHETAILQPHIKTLTVLKG
;
A
#
# COMPACT_ATOMS: atom_id res chain seq x y z
N MET A 1 -21.08 -20.79 4.56
CA MET A 1 -20.00 -19.78 4.66
C MET A 1 -19.68 -19.29 3.26
N ASN A 2 -20.24 -18.16 2.81
CA ASN A 2 -19.83 -17.55 1.54
C ASN A 2 -18.65 -16.62 1.82
N GLY A 3 -17.44 -17.17 1.82
CA GLY A 3 -16.23 -16.35 1.80
C GLY A 3 -16.20 -15.59 0.47
N LYS A 4 -16.47 -14.28 0.51
CA LYS A 4 -16.29 -13.43 -0.68
C LYS A 4 -14.80 -13.36 -0.98
N VAL A 5 -14.36 -14.02 -2.05
CA VAL A 5 -13.02 -13.86 -2.59
C VAL A 5 -12.94 -12.44 -3.16
N GLN A 6 -12.09 -11.60 -2.58
CA GLN A 6 -11.81 -10.26 -3.10
C GLN A 6 -10.70 -10.37 -4.14
N GLU A 7 -10.87 -9.71 -5.29
CA GLU A 7 -9.84 -9.65 -6.33
C GLU A 7 -8.60 -8.93 -5.79
N ALA A 8 -7.41 -9.47 -6.09
CA ALA A 8 -6.16 -8.81 -5.75
C ALA A 8 -5.81 -7.76 -6.82
N ILE A 9 -5.35 -6.59 -6.37
CA ILE A 9 -4.78 -5.55 -7.23
C ILE A 9 -3.26 -5.79 -7.32
N ASP A 10 -2.73 -5.87 -8.54
CA ASP A 10 -1.29 -5.84 -8.73
C ASP A 10 -0.75 -4.44 -8.51
N TRP A 11 -0.31 -4.18 -7.28
CA TRP A 11 0.24 -2.89 -6.86
C TRP A 11 1.50 -2.47 -7.63
N ARG A 12 2.15 -3.38 -8.36
CA ARG A 12 3.33 -3.05 -9.18
C ARG A 12 3.00 -2.22 -10.41
N THR A 13 1.79 -2.41 -10.93
CA THR A 13 1.32 -1.83 -12.19
C THR A 13 0.11 -0.91 -12.01
N ALA A 14 -0.57 -0.98 -10.85
CA ALA A 14 -1.71 -0.15 -10.52
C ALA A 14 -1.37 1.34 -10.44
N LYS A 15 -2.33 2.18 -10.84
CA LYS A 15 -2.22 3.64 -10.66
C LYS A 15 -2.38 3.99 -9.18
N PRO A 16 -1.77 5.09 -8.71
CA PRO A 16 -1.92 5.50 -7.32
C PRO A 16 -3.37 5.68 -6.86
N THR A 17 -4.25 6.14 -7.75
CA THR A 17 -5.69 6.31 -7.49
C THR A 17 -6.44 5.00 -7.27
N GLU A 18 -5.93 3.88 -7.79
CA GLU A 18 -6.52 2.54 -7.59
C GLU A 18 -6.11 1.93 -6.25
N LEU A 19 -5.00 2.40 -5.68
CA LEU A 19 -4.46 1.92 -4.42
C LEU A 19 -4.91 2.78 -3.22
N ASP A 20 -5.26 4.04 -3.44
CA ASP A 20 -5.71 4.92 -2.37
C ASP A 20 -7.03 4.44 -1.75
N GLY A 21 -7.03 4.20 -0.43
CA GLY A 21 -8.15 3.64 0.32
C GLY A 21 -8.33 2.12 0.17
N ALA A 22 -7.56 1.46 -0.69
CA ALA A 22 -7.64 0.02 -0.89
C ALA A 22 -7.22 -0.73 0.38
N ARG A 23 -7.92 -1.83 0.69
CA ARG A 23 -7.53 -2.71 1.78
C ARG A 23 -6.22 -3.41 1.40
N CYS A 24 -5.31 -3.53 2.34
CA CYS A 24 -4.07 -4.26 2.17
C CYS A 24 -3.81 -5.20 3.34
N ILE A 25 -3.23 -6.35 3.01
CA ILE A 25 -2.65 -7.27 3.97
C ILE A 25 -1.15 -7.27 3.70
N LEU A 26 -0.36 -6.97 4.72
CA LEU A 26 1.09 -6.92 4.61
C LEU A 26 1.78 -7.74 5.69
N MET A 27 2.97 -8.23 5.37
CA MET A 27 3.86 -8.87 6.33
C MET A 27 5.12 -8.02 6.44
N THR A 28 5.48 -7.66 7.66
CA THR A 28 6.77 -7.01 7.94
C THR A 28 7.92 -8.02 7.90
N GLN A 29 9.16 -7.55 7.80
CA GLN A 29 10.35 -8.42 7.86
C GLN A 29 10.45 -9.21 9.17
N THR A 30 9.89 -8.68 10.28
CA THR A 30 9.84 -9.35 11.58
C THR A 30 8.72 -10.38 11.70
N GLY A 31 7.90 -10.57 10.65
CA GLY A 31 6.81 -11.54 10.61
C GLY A 31 5.47 -11.03 11.13
N THR A 32 5.37 -9.76 11.54
CA THR A 32 4.08 -9.15 11.94
C THR A 32 3.19 -9.01 10.71
N ILE A 33 1.97 -9.57 10.79
CA ILE A 33 0.93 -9.42 9.77
C ILE A 33 0.01 -8.28 10.16
N ILE A 34 -0.23 -7.37 9.22
CA ILE A 34 -1.10 -6.21 9.43
C ILE A 34 -2.15 -6.20 8.32
N ASP A 35 -3.40 -6.05 8.73
CA ASP A 35 -4.55 -5.79 7.88
C ASP A 35 -4.97 -4.33 8.08
N GLY A 36 -5.11 -3.59 7.00
CA GLY A 36 -5.45 -2.18 7.06
C GLY A 36 -5.73 -1.61 5.68
N ARG A 37 -5.62 -0.29 5.55
CA ARG A 37 -5.87 0.45 4.32
C ARG A 37 -4.70 1.34 3.95
N LEU A 38 -4.43 1.35 2.66
CA LEU A 38 -3.46 2.26 2.06
C LEU A 38 -4.04 3.66 1.99
N LYS A 39 -3.16 4.65 2.20
CA LYS A 39 -3.45 6.06 1.98
C LYS A 39 -2.37 6.70 1.14
N ALA A 40 -2.78 7.27 0.01
CA ALA A 40 -1.89 8.02 -0.84
C ALA A 40 -1.55 9.36 -0.19
N SER A 41 -0.26 9.66 -0.15
CA SER A 41 0.29 10.99 0.07
C SER A 41 0.88 11.45 -1.27
N PRO A 42 0.09 12.17 -2.09
CA PRO A 42 0.56 12.65 -3.38
C PRO A 42 1.73 13.62 -3.17
N PRO A 43 2.68 13.66 -4.12
CA PRO A 43 3.79 14.58 -4.05
C PRO A 43 3.29 16.03 -4.13
N ARG A 44 3.98 16.95 -3.43
CA ARG A 44 3.68 18.39 -3.54
C ARG A 44 4.09 18.96 -4.91
N ASP A 45 5.12 18.38 -5.51
CA ASP A 45 5.63 18.72 -6.83
C ASP A 45 5.61 17.47 -7.71
N GLY A 46 5.06 17.57 -8.93
CA GLY A 46 4.76 16.43 -9.83
C GLY A 46 5.94 15.54 -10.26
N TYR A 47 7.15 15.81 -9.75
CA TYR A 47 8.36 15.02 -9.99
C TYR A 47 8.66 13.99 -8.89
N GLN A 48 7.97 14.03 -7.75
CA GLN A 48 8.23 13.10 -6.64
C GLN A 48 7.29 11.89 -6.70
N ALA A 49 7.70 10.79 -6.06
CA ALA A 49 6.89 9.58 -5.96
C ALA A 49 5.69 9.78 -5.01
N THR A 50 4.53 9.23 -5.37
CA THR A 50 3.39 9.09 -4.46
C THR A 50 3.74 8.07 -3.40
N ARG A 51 3.65 8.46 -2.12
CA ARG A 51 3.95 7.58 -1.00
C ARG A 51 2.66 7.01 -0.44
N PHE A 52 2.69 5.76 -0.01
CA PHE A 52 1.57 5.12 0.64
C PHE A 52 1.88 4.79 2.09
N THR A 53 0.95 5.12 2.97
CA THR A 53 1.02 4.78 4.39
C THR A 53 -0.20 3.97 4.83
N LEU A 54 -0.13 3.32 5.99
CA LEU A 54 -1.32 2.79 6.66
C LEU A 54 -2.16 3.91 7.27
N ASP A 55 -3.47 3.90 7.01
CA ASP A 55 -4.43 4.91 7.49
C ASP A 55 -5.16 4.51 8.78
N ASP A 56 -5.53 3.24 8.91
CA ASP A 56 -6.51 2.71 9.88
C ASP A 56 -5.95 1.65 10.84
N ALA A 57 -4.65 1.40 10.81
CA ALA A 57 -3.99 0.56 11.80
C ALA A 57 -3.93 1.27 13.16
N GLU A 58 -3.71 0.51 14.25
CA GLU A 58 -3.54 1.05 15.62
C GLU A 58 -2.69 2.34 15.65
N GLN A 59 -2.90 3.24 16.62
CA GLN A 59 -2.22 4.56 16.65
C GLN A 59 -0.69 4.47 16.42
N ASN A 60 -0.07 3.36 16.84
CA ASN A 60 1.37 3.11 16.69
C ASN A 60 1.82 2.78 15.25
N LEU A 61 0.91 2.38 14.38
CA LEU A 61 1.15 1.97 12.99
C LEU A 61 0.68 3.01 11.97
N LYS A 62 -0.09 4.01 12.42
CA LYS A 62 -0.56 5.11 11.58
C LYS A 62 0.61 5.87 10.98
N GLY A 63 0.60 6.03 9.65
CA GLY A 63 1.69 6.72 8.94
C GLY A 63 2.90 5.83 8.63
N MET A 64 2.87 4.53 8.97
CA MET A 64 3.90 3.58 8.53
C MET A 64 3.95 3.53 7.00
N ARG A 65 5.13 3.73 6.42
CA ARG A 65 5.31 3.77 4.96
C ARG A 65 5.31 2.35 4.39
N ILE A 66 4.50 2.10 3.38
CA ILE A 66 4.32 0.76 2.82
C ILE A 66 4.94 0.63 1.43
N LEU A 67 4.62 1.56 0.54
CA LEU A 67 5.16 1.60 -0.81
C LEU A 67 5.33 3.03 -1.32
N SER A 68 6.13 3.18 -2.38
CA SER A 68 6.27 4.42 -3.15
C SER A 68 6.08 4.13 -4.63
N ILE A 69 5.31 4.95 -5.34
CA ILE A 69 5.12 4.85 -6.79
C ILE A 69 5.67 6.09 -7.45
N SER A 70 6.70 5.92 -8.28
CA SER A 70 7.31 6.99 -9.06
C SER A 70 6.66 7.05 -10.44
N PRO A 71 5.94 8.14 -10.78
CA PRO A 71 5.42 8.31 -12.14
C PRO A 71 6.53 8.55 -13.15
N LYS A 72 7.64 9.18 -12.74
CA LYS A 72 8.79 9.48 -13.62
C LYS A 72 9.53 8.22 -14.09
N HIS A 73 9.61 7.22 -13.22
CA HIS A 73 10.37 6.01 -13.45
C HIS A 73 9.46 4.79 -13.63
N GLU A 74 8.13 5.00 -13.70
CA GLU A 74 7.11 3.96 -13.82
C GLU A 74 7.36 2.76 -12.89
N THR A 75 7.76 3.06 -11.66
CA THR A 75 8.22 2.05 -10.68
C THR A 75 7.44 2.13 -9.40
N ALA A 76 7.04 0.97 -8.89
CA ALA A 76 6.49 0.79 -7.56
C ALA A 76 7.50 0.05 -6.68
N ILE A 77 7.80 0.60 -5.50
CA ILE A 77 8.82 0.10 -4.58
C ILE A 77 8.20 -0.12 -3.21
N LEU A 78 8.28 -1.37 -2.72
CA LEU A 78 7.96 -1.68 -1.32
C LEU A 78 9.02 -1.12 -0.38
N GLN A 79 8.60 -0.64 0.78
CA GLN A 79 9.55 -0.20 1.79
C GLN A 79 10.34 -1.41 2.35
N PRO A 80 11.62 -1.24 2.71
CA PRO A 80 12.49 -2.36 3.07
C PRO A 80 12.00 -3.22 4.26
N HIS A 81 11.26 -2.61 5.18
CA HIS A 81 10.70 -3.30 6.34
C HIS A 81 9.43 -4.12 6.02
N ILE A 82 8.95 -4.06 4.78
CA ILE A 82 7.82 -4.84 4.27
C ILE A 82 8.36 -6.02 3.47
N LYS A 83 7.97 -7.23 3.86
CA LYS A 83 8.32 -8.48 3.19
C LYS A 83 7.33 -8.81 2.08
N THR A 84 6.03 -8.70 2.36
CA THR A 84 4.98 -8.94 1.37
C THR A 84 3.88 -7.89 1.49
N LEU A 85 3.23 -7.63 0.35
CA LEU A 85 2.05 -6.78 0.25
C LEU A 85 1.05 -7.42 -0.70
N THR A 86 -0.17 -7.61 -0.21
CA THR A 86 -1.34 -7.98 -0.99
C THR A 86 -2.34 -6.84 -0.88
N VAL A 87 -2.74 -6.27 -2.01
CA VAL A 87 -3.78 -5.23 -2.07
C VAL A 87 -5.05 -5.85 -2.61
N LEU A 88 -6.18 -5.54 -1.99
CA LEU A 88 -7.48 -6.10 -2.32
C LEU A 88 -8.38 -5.01 -2.89
N LYS A 89 -9.11 -5.36 -3.95
CA LYS A 89 -10.15 -4.53 -4.53
C LYS A 89 -11.33 -4.46 -3.57
N GLY A 90 -11.69 -3.23 -3.20
CA GLY A 90 -12.80 -2.91 -2.29
C GLY A 90 -14.16 -3.17 -2.91
#